data_AF-A0AAN4Y7G4-F1
#
_entry.id   AF-A0AAN4Y7G4-F1
#
_cell.length_a   1.000
_cell.length_b   1.000
_cell.length_c   1.000
_cell.angle_alpha   90.00
_cell.angle_beta   90.00
_cell.angle_gamma   90.00
#
_symmetry.space_group_name_H-M   'P 1'
#
loop_
_entity.id
_entity.type
_entity.pdbx_description
1 polymer ?
#
loop_
_entity_poly.entity_id
_entity_poly.type
_entity_poly.pdbx_seq_one_letter_code
_entity_poly.pdbx_strand_id
1 'polypeptide(L)'
;MAKLDQEKTCHLHHAADMVRALTEGITKMDQVYACRGAILALLNLVDLARSTHPQLRIKWFTRHPLRYAEYMDGWILRDNTGLKGSAADFARQQLEEDKLPQSEAGRFITKVDCGGGQEAAQYERHLPSCTHLVQAVGFTRDPLPELSVNGRLLDPEFDSVSGGFHDATGRVVPGLHGAGIAFPERVVDPYGNVEHAVGFWKFMKFIKRVSPQWTA
;
A
#
# COMPACT_ATOMS: atom_id res chain seq x y z
N MET A 1 -12.31 -15.33 -32.83
CA MET A 1 -11.48 -14.44 -31.99
C MET A 1 -10.43 -13.81 -32.87
N ALA A 2 -10.43 -12.49 -33.01
CA ALA A 2 -9.36 -11.80 -33.74
C ALA A 2 -8.04 -11.97 -32.95
N LYS A 3 -6.96 -12.35 -33.64
CA LYS A 3 -5.62 -12.39 -33.06
C LYS A 3 -5.25 -10.96 -32.66
N LEU A 4 -5.03 -10.73 -31.37
CA LEU A 4 -4.47 -9.48 -30.86
C LEU A 4 -3.00 -9.43 -31.28
N ASP A 5 -2.63 -8.34 -31.96
CA ASP A 5 -1.25 -8.06 -32.40
C ASP A 5 -0.40 -7.66 -31.18
N GLN A 6 0.62 -8.47 -30.87
CA GLN A 6 1.44 -8.30 -29.67
C GLN A 6 2.36 -7.06 -29.73
N GLU A 7 2.58 -6.52 -30.92
CA GLU A 7 3.41 -5.31 -31.11
C GLU A 7 2.59 -4.02 -31.01
N LYS A 8 1.25 -4.12 -30.92
CA LYS A 8 0.35 -2.98 -30.84
C LYS A 8 0.06 -2.67 -29.38
N THR A 9 0.78 -1.70 -28.82
CA THR A 9 0.54 -1.25 -27.45
C THR A 9 -0.87 -0.68 -27.32
N CYS A 10 -1.57 -1.06 -26.25
CA CYS A 10 -2.90 -0.50 -25.98
C CYS A 10 -2.77 0.93 -25.45
N HIS A 11 -3.71 1.80 -25.78
CA HIS A 11 -3.79 3.11 -25.12
C HIS A 11 -3.92 2.88 -23.61
N LEU A 12 -3.22 3.70 -22.79
CA LEU A 12 -3.18 3.53 -21.33
C LEU A 12 -4.56 3.37 -20.67
N HIS A 13 -5.61 3.97 -21.24
CA HIS A 13 -6.99 3.81 -20.74
C HIS A 13 -7.52 2.36 -20.91
N HIS A 14 -7.19 1.69 -22.01
CA HIS A 14 -7.55 0.28 -22.21
C HIS A 14 -6.78 -0.65 -21.27
N ALA A 15 -5.52 -0.33 -20.92
CA ALA A 15 -4.77 -1.07 -19.91
C ALA A 15 -5.44 -0.96 -18.53
N ALA A 16 -5.89 0.24 -18.15
CA ALA A 16 -6.60 0.46 -16.89
C ALA A 16 -7.95 -0.27 -16.85
N ASP A 17 -8.72 -0.23 -17.95
CA ASP A 17 -10.00 -0.94 -18.06
C ASP A 17 -9.80 -2.46 -18.00
N MET A 18 -8.75 -2.98 -18.64
CA MET A 18 -8.40 -4.40 -18.59
C MET A 18 -7.98 -4.83 -17.18
N VAL A 19 -7.10 -4.09 -16.51
CA VAL A 19 -6.68 -4.38 -15.14
C VAL A 19 -7.87 -4.30 -14.18
N ARG A 20 -8.77 -3.32 -14.36
CA ARG A 20 -10.02 -3.23 -13.60
C ARG A 20 -10.91 -4.45 -13.85
N ALA A 21 -11.16 -4.82 -15.10
CA ALA A 21 -12.00 -5.96 -15.45
C ALA A 21 -11.43 -7.29 -14.91
N LEU A 22 -10.11 -7.48 -14.97
CA LEU A 22 -9.43 -8.64 -14.41
C LEU A 22 -9.55 -8.67 -12.88
N THR A 23 -9.32 -7.53 -12.22
CA THR A 23 -9.46 -7.42 -10.76
C THR A 23 -10.90 -7.67 -10.32
N GLU A 24 -11.88 -7.11 -11.03
CA GLU A 24 -13.31 -7.34 -10.79
C GLU A 24 -13.73 -8.79 -11.04
N GLY A 25 -13.16 -9.45 -12.05
CA GLY A 25 -13.40 -10.87 -12.30
C GLY A 25 -12.82 -11.76 -11.21
N ILE A 26 -11.58 -11.50 -10.81
CA ILE A 26 -10.87 -12.24 -9.76
C ILE A 26 -11.57 -12.06 -8.41
N THR A 27 -12.05 -10.85 -8.09
CA THR A 27 -12.76 -10.58 -6.82
C THR A 27 -14.18 -11.15 -6.73
N LYS A 28 -14.73 -11.66 -7.84
CA LYS A 28 -16.03 -12.37 -7.86
C LYS A 28 -15.91 -13.87 -7.61
N MET A 29 -14.68 -14.40 -7.50
CA MET A 29 -14.48 -15.82 -7.20
C MET A 29 -14.67 -16.08 -5.70
N ASP A 30 -15.46 -17.08 -5.34
CA ASP A 30 -15.77 -17.43 -3.94
C ASP A 30 -14.51 -17.73 -3.10
N GLN A 31 -13.43 -18.19 -3.75
CA GLN A 31 -12.14 -18.46 -3.11
C GLN A 31 -11.21 -17.24 -2.99
N VAL A 32 -11.56 -16.08 -3.55
CA VAL A 32 -10.71 -14.88 -3.54
C VAL A 32 -11.34 -13.77 -2.70
N TYR A 33 -10.68 -13.46 -1.59
CA TYR A 33 -11.02 -12.32 -0.73
C TYR A 33 -10.00 -11.21 -0.93
N ALA A 34 -10.37 -10.18 -1.71
CA ALA A 34 -9.54 -8.99 -1.82
C ALA A 34 -9.66 -8.15 -0.54
N CYS A 35 -8.58 -8.10 0.23
CA CYS A 35 -8.42 -7.18 1.34
C CYS A 35 -7.50 -6.03 0.92
N ARG A 36 -7.93 -4.79 1.20
CA ARG A 36 -7.07 -3.60 1.08
C ARG A 36 -6.71 -3.11 2.48
N GLY A 37 -5.48 -3.41 2.90
CA GLY A 37 -4.92 -2.96 4.17
C GLY A 37 -5.30 -3.84 5.36
N ALA A 38 -4.36 -4.00 6.29
CA ALA A 38 -4.46 -4.92 7.43
C ALA A 38 -5.75 -4.78 8.25
N ILE A 39 -6.21 -3.57 8.51
CA ILE A 39 -7.38 -3.34 9.37
C ILE A 39 -8.68 -3.76 8.69
N LEU A 40 -8.80 -3.57 7.38
CA LEU A 40 -9.96 -4.04 6.64
C LEU A 40 -9.97 -5.57 6.54
N ALA A 41 -8.79 -6.20 6.44
CA ALA A 41 -8.65 -7.65 6.57
C ALA A 41 -9.22 -8.14 7.91
N LEU A 42 -8.81 -7.49 9.01
CA LEU A 42 -9.26 -7.85 10.35
C LEU A 42 -10.77 -7.67 10.49
N LEU A 43 -11.35 -6.58 9.98
CA LEU A 43 -12.80 -6.38 9.97
C LEU A 43 -13.52 -7.55 9.28
N ASN A 44 -13.12 -7.88 8.06
CA ASN A 44 -13.73 -8.97 7.30
C ASN A 44 -13.56 -10.33 7.99
N LEU A 45 -12.37 -10.61 8.55
CA LEU A 45 -12.10 -11.86 9.27
C LEU A 45 -12.92 -11.94 10.57
N VAL A 46 -13.14 -10.83 11.27
CA VAL A 46 -14.02 -10.77 12.43
C VAL A 46 -15.47 -11.03 12.02
N ASP A 47 -15.93 -10.48 10.91
CA ASP A 47 -17.29 -10.74 10.41
C ASP A 47 -17.49 -12.22 10.03
N LEU A 48 -16.49 -12.85 9.42
CA LEU A 48 -16.48 -14.30 9.19
C LEU A 48 -16.49 -15.08 10.51
N ALA A 49 -15.68 -14.66 11.48
CA ALA A 49 -15.63 -15.30 12.80
C ALA A 49 -16.95 -15.19 13.58
N ARG A 50 -17.74 -14.13 13.34
CA ARG A 50 -19.04 -13.92 13.98
C ARG A 50 -20.17 -14.71 13.31
N SER A 51 -20.00 -15.06 12.05
CA SER A 51 -21.04 -15.68 11.24
C SER A 51 -20.70 -17.13 10.92
N THR A 52 -19.96 -17.34 9.84
CA THR A 52 -19.78 -18.64 9.20
C THR A 52 -18.63 -19.45 9.78
N HIS A 53 -17.70 -18.82 10.50
CA HIS A 53 -16.46 -19.44 11.00
C HIS A 53 -16.19 -19.17 12.48
N PRO A 54 -17.07 -19.57 13.42
CA PRO A 54 -16.93 -19.25 14.86
C PRO A 54 -15.66 -19.76 15.55
N GLN A 55 -14.99 -20.73 14.93
CA GLN A 55 -13.72 -21.27 15.42
C GLN A 55 -12.50 -20.49 14.91
N LEU A 56 -12.67 -19.53 14.00
CA LEU A 56 -11.59 -18.71 13.47
C LEU A 56 -10.91 -17.93 14.62
N ARG A 57 -9.58 -17.99 14.66
CA ARG A 57 -8.73 -17.25 15.60
C ARG A 57 -7.63 -16.55 14.83
N ILE A 58 -7.39 -15.29 15.17
CA ILE A 58 -6.55 -14.38 14.40
C ILE A 58 -5.43 -13.91 15.30
N LYS A 59 -4.18 -14.11 14.88
CA LYS A 59 -3.02 -13.47 15.50
C LYS A 59 -2.63 -12.26 14.66
N TRP A 60 -2.77 -11.07 15.22
CA TRP A 60 -2.48 -9.81 14.55
C TRP A 60 -1.12 -9.28 14.98
N PHE A 61 -0.12 -9.45 14.10
CA PHE A 61 1.24 -9.00 14.31
C PHE A 61 1.38 -7.51 13.94
N THR A 62 1.85 -6.69 14.87
CA THR A 62 1.92 -5.23 14.73
C THR A 62 3.31 -4.71 15.05
N ARG A 63 3.79 -3.70 14.31
CA ARG A 63 5.12 -3.08 14.56
C ARG A 63 5.03 -1.71 15.23
N HIS A 64 3.83 -1.12 15.26
CA HIS A 64 3.58 0.20 15.81
C HIS A 64 2.09 0.35 16.16
N PRO A 65 1.72 1.35 16.99
CA PRO A 65 0.33 1.70 17.24
C PRO A 65 -0.45 2.05 15.97
N LEU A 66 -1.77 1.95 16.06
CA LEU A 66 -2.69 2.41 15.02
C LEU A 66 -2.50 3.91 14.78
N ARG A 67 -2.58 4.31 13.51
CA ARG A 67 -2.47 5.71 13.08
C ARG A 67 -3.70 6.06 12.27
N TYR A 68 -4.25 7.24 12.54
CA TYR A 68 -5.46 7.71 11.90
C TYR A 68 -5.14 8.93 11.05
N ALA A 69 -5.92 9.10 9.99
CA ALA A 69 -5.97 10.38 9.31
C ALA A 69 -6.79 11.35 10.15
N GLU A 70 -6.26 12.55 10.37
CA GLU A 70 -6.90 13.57 11.21
C GLU A 70 -7.20 14.80 10.36
N TYR A 71 -8.46 15.23 10.33
CA TYR A 71 -8.87 16.41 9.59
C TYR A 71 -8.42 17.67 10.33
N MET A 72 -7.59 18.47 9.66
CA MET A 72 -7.07 19.74 10.14
C MET A 72 -7.77 20.89 9.38
N ASP A 73 -7.42 22.13 9.71
CA ASP A 73 -7.92 23.30 8.98
C ASP A 73 -7.32 23.35 7.56
N GLY A 74 -8.07 22.89 6.57
CA GLY A 74 -7.70 22.90 5.15
C GLY A 74 -6.77 21.76 4.68
N TRP A 75 -6.39 20.82 5.55
CA TRP A 75 -5.55 19.66 5.19
C TRP A 75 -5.83 18.44 6.09
N ILE A 76 -5.17 17.31 5.82
CA ILE A 76 -5.35 16.06 6.57
C ILE A 76 -3.97 15.58 7.05
N LEU A 77 -3.81 15.41 8.35
CA LEU A 77 -2.62 14.81 8.94
C LEU A 77 -2.63 13.30 8.65
N ARG A 78 -1.48 12.76 8.23
CA ARG A 78 -1.32 11.36 7.81
C ARG A 78 -2.29 10.98 6.70
N ASP A 79 -2.46 11.85 5.72
CA ASP A 79 -3.40 11.66 4.62
C ASP A 79 -3.07 10.44 3.75
N ASN A 80 -1.81 10.00 3.73
CA ASN A 80 -1.37 8.86 2.92
C ASN A 80 -1.24 7.57 3.73
N THR A 81 -0.95 7.67 5.03
CA THR A 81 -0.61 6.52 5.87
C THR A 81 -1.63 6.24 6.98
N GLY A 82 -2.50 7.19 7.31
CA GLY A 82 -3.50 7.08 8.36
C GLY A 82 -4.78 6.35 7.91
N LEU A 83 -5.37 5.59 8.83
CA LEU A 83 -6.66 4.93 8.64
C LEU A 83 -7.78 5.94 8.42
N LYS A 84 -8.74 5.59 7.57
CA LYS A 84 -9.91 6.39 7.19
C LYS A 84 -11.17 5.53 7.07
N GLY A 85 -12.33 6.18 7.12
CA GLY A 85 -13.64 5.56 6.91
C GLY A 85 -13.89 4.37 7.83
N SER A 86 -14.56 3.35 7.33
CA SER A 86 -14.97 2.18 8.11
C SER A 86 -13.81 1.45 8.81
N ALA A 87 -12.63 1.41 8.20
CA ALA A 87 -11.44 0.82 8.84
C ALA A 87 -10.98 1.62 10.06
N ALA A 88 -11.04 2.96 10.00
CA ALA A 88 -10.74 3.81 11.15
C ALA A 88 -11.78 3.64 12.25
N ASP A 89 -13.06 3.64 11.89
CA ASP A 89 -14.16 3.49 12.84
C ASP A 89 -14.09 2.14 13.57
N PHE A 90 -13.88 1.06 12.83
CA PHE A 90 -13.67 -0.28 13.38
C PHE A 90 -12.47 -0.31 14.32
N ALA A 91 -11.33 0.23 13.90
CA ALA A 91 -10.12 0.24 14.71
C ALA A 91 -10.31 0.97 16.04
N ARG A 92 -10.91 2.17 16.01
CA ARG A 92 -11.18 2.96 17.23
C ARG A 92 -12.10 2.25 18.21
N GLN A 93 -13.10 1.52 17.70
CA GLN A 93 -14.09 0.86 18.53
C GLN A 93 -13.61 -0.49 19.07
N GLN A 94 -12.80 -1.22 18.30
CA GLN A 94 -12.57 -2.64 18.54
C GLN A 94 -11.09 -3.02 18.73
N LEU A 95 -10.14 -2.24 18.21
CA LEU A 95 -8.73 -2.65 18.09
C LEU A 95 -7.74 -1.82 18.91
N GLU A 96 -8.16 -0.68 19.46
CA GLU A 96 -7.32 0.10 20.37
C GLU A 96 -6.87 -0.73 21.58
N GLU A 97 -5.70 -0.41 22.13
CA GLU A 97 -5.07 -1.21 23.19
C GLU A 97 -5.98 -1.36 24.43
N ASP A 98 -6.68 -0.29 24.81
CA ASP A 98 -7.61 -0.27 25.93
C ASP A 98 -8.98 -0.88 25.60
N LYS A 99 -9.31 -1.05 24.31
CA LYS A 99 -10.58 -1.60 23.84
C LYS A 99 -10.51 -3.08 23.55
N LEU A 100 -9.46 -3.52 22.86
CA LEU A 100 -9.35 -4.86 22.30
C LEU A 100 -9.64 -5.98 23.32
N PRO A 101 -9.13 -5.96 24.57
CA PRO A 101 -9.39 -7.04 25.52
C PRO A 101 -10.87 -7.22 25.91
N GLN A 102 -11.67 -6.16 25.77
CA GLN A 102 -13.09 -6.15 26.14
C GLN A 102 -14.01 -6.05 24.92
N SER A 103 -13.44 -5.80 23.75
CA SER A 103 -14.19 -5.66 22.51
C SER A 103 -14.64 -7.01 21.99
N GLU A 104 -15.63 -6.99 21.10
CA GLU A 104 -16.08 -8.22 20.48
C GLU A 104 -15.00 -8.82 19.57
N ALA A 105 -14.23 -7.96 18.87
CA ALA A 105 -13.09 -8.41 18.09
C ALA A 105 -12.04 -9.14 18.95
N GLY A 106 -11.84 -8.73 20.21
CA GLY A 106 -10.94 -9.38 21.16
C GLY A 106 -11.25 -10.84 21.45
N ARG A 107 -12.49 -11.29 21.20
CA ARG A 107 -12.87 -12.71 21.32
C ARG A 107 -12.20 -13.58 20.26
N PHE A 108 -11.79 -12.98 19.14
CA PHE A 108 -11.23 -13.68 17.98
C PHE A 108 -9.78 -13.27 17.69
N ILE A 109 -9.41 -12.03 18.03
CA ILE A 109 -8.11 -11.44 17.74
C ILE A 109 -7.22 -11.45 18.98
N THR A 110 -6.00 -11.96 18.81
CA THR A 110 -4.89 -11.76 19.74
C THR A 110 -3.85 -10.86 19.06
N LYS A 111 -3.62 -9.67 19.61
CA LYS A 111 -2.57 -8.77 19.13
C LYS A 111 -1.20 -9.25 19.61
N VAL A 112 -0.21 -9.20 18.72
CA VAL A 112 1.18 -9.55 18.97
C VAL A 112 2.04 -8.35 18.60
N ASP A 113 2.79 -7.82 19.56
CA ASP A 113 3.72 -6.72 19.33
C ASP A 113 5.07 -7.23 18.81
N CYS A 114 5.43 -6.80 17.62
CA CYS A 114 6.67 -7.07 16.89
C CYS A 114 7.58 -5.84 16.82
N GLY A 115 7.21 -4.71 17.46
CA GLY A 115 8.02 -3.51 17.53
C GLY A 115 9.31 -3.72 18.34
N GLY A 116 10.30 -2.84 18.20
CA GLY A 116 11.50 -2.86 19.05
C GLY A 116 12.47 -4.04 18.81
N GLY A 117 12.46 -4.63 17.61
CA GLY A 117 13.43 -5.67 17.23
C GLY A 117 13.07 -7.10 17.67
N GLN A 118 11.90 -7.31 18.27
CA GLN A 118 11.44 -8.64 18.71
C GLN A 118 10.70 -9.44 17.63
N GLU A 119 10.60 -8.93 16.40
CA GLU A 119 9.79 -9.51 15.32
C GLU A 119 10.10 -10.99 15.07
N ALA A 120 11.38 -11.34 14.89
CA ALA A 120 11.80 -12.72 14.64
C ALA A 120 11.38 -13.68 15.78
N ALA A 121 11.62 -13.27 17.03
CA ALA A 121 11.24 -14.06 18.21
C ALA A 121 9.72 -14.24 18.33
N GLN A 122 8.93 -13.21 18.01
CA GLN A 122 7.47 -13.30 18.00
C GLN A 122 6.97 -14.24 16.91
N TYR A 123 7.61 -14.22 15.73
CA TYR A 123 7.28 -15.12 14.64
C TYR A 123 7.59 -16.57 15.01
N GLU A 124 8.79 -16.87 15.50
CA GLU A 124 9.17 -18.22 15.96
C GLU A 124 8.21 -18.75 17.03
N ARG A 125 7.78 -17.89 17.95
CA ARG A 125 6.85 -18.27 19.02
C ARG A 125 5.44 -18.54 18.53
N HIS A 126 4.92 -17.72 17.62
CA HIS A 126 3.48 -17.70 17.32
C HIS A 126 3.09 -18.31 15.99
N LEU A 127 3.94 -18.25 14.96
CA LEU A 127 3.63 -18.78 13.63
C LEU A 127 3.45 -20.31 13.58
N PRO A 128 4.17 -21.15 14.35
CA PRO A 128 3.97 -22.61 14.29
C PRO A 128 2.54 -23.06 14.63
N SER A 129 1.78 -22.24 15.36
CA SER A 129 0.37 -22.50 15.69
C SER A 129 -0.64 -22.01 14.64
N CYS A 130 -0.18 -21.26 13.63
CA CYS A 130 -1.04 -20.69 12.60
C CYS A 130 -1.15 -21.65 11.41
N THR A 131 -2.37 -21.87 10.92
CA THR A 131 -2.60 -22.71 9.73
C THR A 131 -2.52 -21.93 8.43
N HIS A 132 -2.71 -20.62 8.48
CA HIS A 132 -2.71 -19.72 7.32
C HIS A 132 -1.98 -18.42 7.66
N LEU A 133 -1.40 -17.79 6.65
CA LEU A 133 -0.77 -16.49 6.73
C LEU A 133 -1.48 -15.53 5.78
N VAL A 134 -1.95 -14.40 6.31
CA VAL A 134 -2.55 -13.32 5.52
C VAL A 134 -1.59 -12.14 5.52
N GLN A 135 -0.94 -11.92 4.38
CA GLN A 135 -0.04 -10.79 4.23
C GLN A 135 -0.82 -9.57 3.73
N ALA A 136 -1.32 -8.77 4.67
CA ALA A 136 -2.06 -7.53 4.37
C ALA A 136 -1.13 -6.30 4.38
N VAL A 137 0.07 -6.45 3.81
CA VAL A 137 1.05 -5.36 3.66
C VAL A 137 0.82 -4.59 2.36
N GLY A 138 1.32 -3.37 2.29
CA GLY A 138 1.31 -2.57 1.07
C GLY A 138 2.25 -3.11 -0.01
N PHE A 139 2.34 -2.38 -1.12
CA PHE A 139 3.23 -2.74 -2.23
C PHE A 139 4.63 -2.19 -1.99
N THR A 140 5.65 -3.01 -2.22
CA THR A 140 7.02 -2.55 -2.43
C THR A 140 7.22 -2.44 -3.94
N ARG A 141 7.92 -1.38 -4.40
CA ARG A 141 8.27 -1.25 -5.81
C ARG A 141 9.21 -2.40 -6.20
N ASP A 142 8.93 -3.05 -7.33
CA ASP A 142 9.85 -4.02 -7.92
C ASP A 142 11.22 -3.38 -8.23
N PRO A 143 12.31 -4.17 -8.21
CA PRO A 143 13.60 -3.67 -8.66
C PRO A 143 13.47 -3.12 -10.09
N LEU A 144 14.21 -2.05 -10.38
CA LEU A 144 14.30 -1.57 -11.75
C LEU A 144 14.99 -2.63 -12.62
N PRO A 145 14.62 -2.75 -13.90
CA PRO A 145 15.42 -3.52 -14.83
C PRO A 145 16.84 -2.93 -14.91
N GLU A 146 17.79 -3.72 -15.41
CA GLU A 146 19.13 -3.20 -15.68
C GLU A 146 19.04 -2.07 -16.71
N LEU A 147 19.47 -0.86 -16.33
CA LEU A 147 19.47 0.31 -17.20
C LEU A 147 20.91 0.68 -17.57
N SER A 148 21.14 1.13 -18.80
CA SER A 148 22.45 1.63 -19.22
C SER A 148 22.34 2.83 -20.16
N VAL A 149 23.35 3.70 -20.11
CA VAL A 149 23.52 4.83 -21.02
C VAL A 149 24.85 4.66 -21.74
N ASN A 150 24.82 4.53 -23.07
CA ASN A 150 26.02 4.29 -23.90
C ASN A 150 26.86 3.09 -23.42
N GLY A 151 26.20 1.99 -23.00
CA GLY A 151 26.86 0.77 -22.51
C GLY A 151 27.43 0.86 -21.10
N ARG A 152 27.23 1.98 -20.39
CA ARG A 152 27.58 2.10 -18.96
C ARG A 152 26.35 1.85 -18.11
N LEU A 153 26.46 0.91 -17.19
CA LEU A 153 25.41 0.58 -16.23
C LEU A 153 25.02 1.81 -15.42
N LEU A 154 23.71 1.99 -15.24
CA LEU A 154 23.08 3.06 -14.48
C LEU A 154 22.53 2.49 -13.18
N ASP A 155 22.82 3.16 -12.07
CA ASP A 155 22.15 2.97 -10.78
C ASP A 155 21.33 4.22 -10.47
N PRO A 156 20.05 4.27 -10.89
CA PRO A 156 19.27 5.50 -10.88
C PRO A 156 18.52 5.69 -9.55
N GLU A 157 18.64 6.88 -8.97
CA GLU A 157 17.87 7.32 -7.81
C GLU A 157 16.69 8.17 -8.25
N PHE A 158 15.47 7.82 -7.81
CA PHE A 158 14.26 8.56 -8.17
C PHE A 158 14.14 9.88 -7.39
N ASP A 159 14.03 11.00 -8.10
CA ASP A 159 13.66 12.28 -7.50
C ASP A 159 12.14 12.42 -7.42
N SER A 160 11.62 12.16 -6.23
CA SER A 160 10.21 12.29 -5.87
C SER A 160 9.62 13.71 -5.97
N VAL A 161 10.42 14.74 -6.23
CA VAL A 161 9.96 16.12 -6.43
C VAL A 161 9.74 16.42 -7.92
N SER A 162 10.76 16.16 -8.76
CA SER A 162 10.69 16.40 -10.20
C SER A 162 10.09 15.25 -11.01
N GLY A 163 10.03 14.05 -10.43
CA GLY A 163 9.69 12.82 -11.15
C GLY A 163 10.80 12.33 -12.09
N GLY A 164 12.00 12.92 -12.04
CA GLY A 164 13.18 12.47 -12.78
C GLY A 164 14.02 11.45 -12.00
N PHE A 165 15.18 11.12 -12.54
CA PHE A 165 16.16 10.27 -11.89
C PHE A 165 17.55 10.91 -11.91
N HIS A 166 18.37 10.59 -10.91
CA HIS A 166 19.78 10.93 -10.83
C HIS A 166 20.65 9.68 -10.97
N ASP A 167 21.81 9.80 -11.62
CA ASP A 167 22.83 8.75 -11.59
C ASP A 167 23.60 8.75 -10.26
N ALA A 168 24.50 7.78 -10.08
CA ALA A 168 25.34 7.64 -8.89
C ALA A 168 26.24 8.86 -8.61
N THR A 169 26.37 9.81 -9.56
CA THR A 169 27.12 11.07 -9.39
C THR A 169 26.20 12.27 -9.12
N GLY A 170 24.90 12.05 -8.98
CA GLY A 170 23.88 13.08 -8.75
C GLY A 170 23.41 13.80 -10.01
N ARG A 171 23.84 13.38 -11.21
CA ARG A 171 23.45 14.03 -12.47
C ARG A 171 22.10 13.52 -12.93
N VAL A 172 21.25 14.43 -13.41
CA VAL A 172 19.95 14.07 -13.99
C VAL A 172 20.17 13.13 -15.16
N VAL A 173 19.37 12.06 -15.22
CA VAL A 173 19.32 11.08 -16.32
C VAL A 173 18.26 11.55 -17.32
N PRO A 174 18.65 12.10 -18.49
CA PRO A 174 17.69 12.66 -19.44
C PRO A 174 16.77 11.58 -20.02
N GLY A 175 15.48 11.87 -20.11
CA GLY A 175 14.47 10.98 -20.69
C GLY A 175 14.04 9.81 -19.79
N LEU A 176 14.59 9.68 -18.58
CA LEU A 176 14.16 8.70 -17.59
C LEU A 176 13.28 9.39 -16.53
N HIS A 177 12.00 9.00 -16.48
CA HIS A 177 11.00 9.61 -15.60
C HIS A 177 10.11 8.56 -14.94
N GLY A 178 9.62 8.89 -13.75
CA GLY A 178 8.79 8.03 -12.92
C GLY A 178 7.57 8.77 -12.40
N ALA A 179 6.41 8.11 -12.45
CA ALA A 179 5.22 8.54 -11.73
C ALA A 179 4.34 7.34 -11.34
N GLY A 180 3.40 7.58 -10.43
CA GLY A 180 2.46 6.56 -9.96
C GLY A 180 2.83 6.01 -8.59
N ILE A 181 2.20 4.91 -8.19
CA ILE A 181 2.39 4.34 -6.85
C ILE A 181 3.84 3.85 -6.60
N ALA A 182 4.53 3.43 -7.67
CA ALA A 182 5.94 3.04 -7.63
C ALA A 182 6.88 4.25 -7.50
N PHE A 183 6.46 5.40 -8.03
CA PHE A 183 7.24 6.64 -8.09
C PHE A 183 6.40 7.82 -7.58
N PRO A 184 5.99 7.79 -6.30
CA PRO A 184 5.06 8.76 -5.77
C PRO A 184 5.75 10.08 -5.44
N GLU A 185 5.00 11.18 -5.54
CA GLU A 185 5.46 12.49 -5.10
C GLU A 185 5.79 12.46 -3.60
N ARG A 186 6.92 13.04 -3.21
CA ARG A 186 7.21 13.32 -1.79
C ARG A 186 6.51 14.60 -1.37
N VAL A 187 5.69 14.50 -0.34
CA VAL A 187 4.98 15.62 0.26
C VAL A 187 5.43 15.81 1.70
N VAL A 188 5.44 17.06 2.15
CA VAL A 188 5.73 17.43 3.53
C VAL A 188 4.51 18.16 4.07
N ASP A 189 3.97 17.67 5.18
CA ASP A 189 2.83 18.31 5.82
C ASP A 189 3.26 19.53 6.66
N PRO A 190 2.33 20.38 7.12
CA PRO A 190 2.63 21.56 7.94
C PRO A 190 3.37 21.27 9.26
N TYR A 191 3.37 20.03 9.74
CA TYR A 191 4.12 19.61 10.92
C TYR A 191 5.51 19.06 10.57
N GLY A 192 5.90 19.08 9.29
CA GLY A 192 7.19 18.59 8.82
C GLY A 192 7.22 17.07 8.60
N ASN A 193 6.10 16.36 8.73
CA ASN A 193 6.08 14.93 8.43
C ASN A 193 6.20 14.72 6.93
N VAL A 194 7.04 13.75 6.55
CA VAL A 194 7.26 13.37 5.16
C VAL A 194 6.37 12.17 4.83
N GLU A 195 5.57 12.29 3.78
CA GLU A 195 4.78 11.20 3.23
C GLU A 195 4.98 11.10 1.71
N HIS A 196 4.57 9.98 1.14
CA HIS A 196 4.48 9.80 -0.29
C HIS A 196 3.02 9.87 -0.73
N ALA A 197 2.74 10.70 -1.73
CA ALA A 197 1.38 10.99 -2.19
C ALA A 197 0.81 9.81 -2.98
N VAL A 198 0.03 8.96 -2.30
CA VAL A 198 -0.59 7.77 -2.91
C VAL A 198 -2.09 7.98 -3.05
N GLY A 199 -2.57 7.87 -4.29
CA GLY A 199 -3.98 8.03 -4.65
C GLY A 199 -4.14 8.60 -6.05
N PHE A 200 -5.22 8.24 -6.73
CA PHE A 200 -5.42 8.61 -8.13
C PHE A 200 -5.40 10.14 -8.34
N TRP A 201 -6.12 10.90 -7.52
CA TRP A 201 -6.14 12.36 -7.64
C TRP A 201 -4.77 13.00 -7.39
N LYS A 202 -4.02 12.47 -6.42
CA LYS A 202 -2.66 12.93 -6.09
C LYS A 202 -1.70 12.63 -7.25
N PHE A 203 -1.78 11.43 -7.82
CA PHE A 203 -1.07 11.07 -9.04
C PHE A 203 -1.37 12.03 -10.19
N MET A 204 -2.66 12.32 -10.43
CA MET A 204 -3.07 13.25 -11.49
C MET A 204 -2.53 14.67 -11.24
N LYS A 205 -2.50 15.13 -9.99
CA LYS A 205 -1.91 16.43 -9.63
C LYS A 205 -0.39 16.43 -9.88
N PHE A 206 0.31 15.38 -9.46
CA PHE A 206 1.74 15.24 -9.63
C PHE A 206 2.12 15.24 -11.11
N ILE A 207 1.55 14.33 -11.90
CA ILE A 207 1.92 14.16 -13.32
C ILE A 207 1.65 15.43 -14.13
N LYS A 208 0.52 16.11 -13.91
CA LYS A 208 0.20 17.37 -14.58
C LYS A 208 1.21 18.48 -14.29
N ARG A 209 1.81 18.47 -13.10
CA ARG A 209 2.80 19.47 -12.70
C ARG A 209 4.18 19.18 -13.31
N VAL A 210 4.61 17.92 -13.28
CA VAL A 210 5.99 17.57 -13.62
C VAL A 210 6.19 17.17 -15.09
N SER A 211 5.22 16.51 -15.72
CA SER A 211 5.39 16.00 -17.09
C SER A 211 5.68 17.07 -18.14
N PRO A 212 5.21 18.34 -18.04
CA PRO A 212 5.61 19.39 -18.98
C PRO A 212 7.12 19.72 -18.94
N GLN A 213 7.80 19.43 -17.83
CA GLN A 213 9.24 19.68 -17.66
C GLN A 213 10.10 18.53 -18.20
N TRP A 214 9.49 17.38 -18.51
CA TRP A 214 10.19 16.19 -18.99
C TRP A 214 10.52 16.23 -20.49
N THR A 215 9.83 17.10 -21.23
CA THR A 215 10.05 17.30 -22.67
C THR A 215 10.92 18.51 -22.99
N ALA A 216 11.39 19.22 -21.96
CA ALA A 216 12.18 20.45 -22.07
C ALA A 216 13.68 20.15 -22.21
#